data_AF-E6Z0V0-F1
#
_entry.id   AF-E6Z0V0-F1
#
_cell.length_a   1.000
_cell.length_b   1.000
_cell.length_c   1.000
_cell.angle_alpha   90.00
_cell.angle_beta   90.00
_cell.angle_gamma   90.00
#
_symmetry.space_group_name_H-M   'P 1'
#
loop_
_entity.id
_entity.type
_entity.pdbx_description
1 polymer ?
#
loop_
_entity_poly.entity_id
_entity_poly.type
_entity_poly.pdbx_seq_one_letter_code
_entity_poly.pdbx_strand_id
1 'polypeptide(L)'
;MGPMLAGSILGAKRGALASVLFLLLVAIGLPLLAGGRGGIGSFLGAGGGYLIGFPIAAFFIGFMVQLFWLRLNFITLVIINIIGGFGIVHLFGILWLAYVTKISLLAALMGSLGFLIGDFLKVLIASSIAITIKKSVPLIHSKEE
;
A
#
# COMPACT_ATOMS: atom_id res chain seq x y z
N MET A 1 -3.93 1.11 -3.83
CA MET A 1 -3.09 1.92 -4.75
C MET A 1 -2.20 2.92 -4.03
N GLY A 2 -2.68 3.66 -3.02
CA GLY A 2 -1.88 4.64 -2.27
C GLY A 2 -0.46 4.17 -1.90
N PRO A 3 -0.30 3.10 -1.09
CA PRO A 3 1.03 2.62 -0.69
C PRO A 3 1.86 2.07 -1.88
N MET A 4 1.22 1.49 -2.89
CA MET A 4 1.88 0.99 -4.11
C MET A 4 2.57 2.12 -4.86
N LEU A 5 1.85 3.20 -5.15
CA LEU A 5 2.38 4.36 -5.86
C LEU A 5 3.37 5.14 -4.98
N ALA A 6 3.05 5.37 -3.71
CA ALA A 6 3.93 6.08 -2.79
C ALA A 6 5.30 5.38 -2.67
N GLY A 7 5.32 4.07 -2.47
CA GLY A 7 6.56 3.29 -2.44
C GLY A 7 7.27 3.29 -3.80
N SER A 8 6.55 3.00 -4.88
CA SER A 8 7.14 2.83 -6.22
C SER A 8 7.71 4.12 -6.81
N ILE A 9 7.18 5.28 -6.43
CA ILE A 9 7.57 6.58 -7.00
C ILE A 9 8.54 7.33 -6.08
N LEU A 10 8.29 7.33 -4.76
CA LEU A 10 9.05 8.14 -3.81
C LEU A 10 10.19 7.36 -3.13
N GLY A 11 10.20 6.03 -3.26
CA GLY A 11 11.15 5.15 -2.58
C GLY A 11 10.77 4.87 -1.12
N ALA A 12 11.58 4.05 -0.43
CA ALA A 12 11.21 3.45 0.86
C ALA A 12 10.85 4.49 1.93
N LYS A 13 11.77 5.42 2.21
CA LYS A 13 11.60 6.41 3.29
C LYS A 13 10.48 7.40 3.01
N ARG A 14 10.52 8.06 1.84
CA ARG A 14 9.55 9.09 1.47
C ARG A 14 8.15 8.50 1.26
N GLY A 15 8.04 7.31 0.66
CA GLY A 15 6.76 6.62 0.47
C GLY A 15 6.12 6.22 1.80
N ALA A 16 6.91 5.71 2.74
CA ALA A 16 6.43 5.40 4.09
C ALA A 16 5.99 6.66 4.85
N LEU A 17 6.81 7.72 4.84
CA LEU A 17 6.48 8.99 5.49
C LEU A 17 5.24 9.66 4.88
N ALA A 18 5.05 9.60 3.56
CA ALA A 18 3.84 10.08 2.91
C ALA A 18 2.59 9.31 3.39
N SER A 19 2.71 7.99 3.57
CA SER A 19 1.64 7.17 4.11
C SER A 19 1.36 7.48 5.58
N VAL A 20 2.40 7.68 6.40
CA VAL A 20 2.25 8.11 7.81
C VAL A 20 1.56 9.47 7.89
N LEU A 21 2.00 10.45 7.10
CA LEU A 21 1.40 11.78 7.06
C LEU A 21 -0.08 11.69 6.68
N PHE A 22 -0.41 10.91 5.64
CA PHE A 22 -1.80 10.67 5.25
C PHE A 22 -2.64 10.11 6.42
N LEU A 23 -2.11 9.12 7.14
CA LEU A 23 -2.81 8.55 8.28
C LEU A 23 -2.95 9.52 9.46
N LEU A 24 -1.94 10.36 9.71
CA LEU A 24 -2.03 11.41 10.74
C LEU A 24 -3.14 12.41 10.39
N LEU A 25 -3.23 12.83 9.13
CA LEU A 25 -4.29 13.73 8.65
C LEU A 25 -5.68 13.08 8.81
N VAL A 26 -5.81 11.79 8.49
CA VAL A 26 -7.05 11.03 8.76
C VAL A 26 -7.33 11.00 10.26
N ALA A 27 -6.34 10.72 11.11
CA ALA A 27 -6.53 10.59 12.56
C ALA A 27 -7.02 11.88 13.22
N ILE A 28 -6.53 13.04 12.78
CA ILE A 28 -6.98 14.36 13.27
C ILE A 28 -8.38 14.76 12.74
N GLY A 29 -8.99 13.95 11.87
CA GLY A 29 -10.39 14.10 11.48
C GLY A 29 -10.63 14.51 10.03
N LEU A 30 -9.59 14.66 9.18
CA LEU A 30 -9.83 15.02 7.78
C LEU A 30 -10.55 13.87 7.05
N PRO A 31 -11.57 14.17 6.22
CA PRO A 31 -12.39 13.17 5.53
C PRO A 31 -11.69 12.61 4.27
N LEU A 32 -10.49 12.04 4.45
CA LEU A 32 -9.64 11.56 3.34
C LEU A 32 -9.86 10.08 2.97
N LEU A 33 -10.60 9.33 3.79
CA LEU A 33 -10.95 7.95 3.48
C LEU A 33 -12.18 7.88 2.56
N ALA A 34 -12.37 6.73 1.90
CA ALA A 34 -13.52 6.48 1.05
C ALA A 34 -14.84 6.74 1.79
N GLY A 35 -15.78 7.40 1.10
CA GLY A 35 -17.07 7.83 1.68
C GLY A 35 -16.96 9.03 2.63
N GLY A 36 -15.89 9.83 2.53
CA GLY A 36 -15.70 11.02 3.36
C GLY A 36 -15.41 10.70 4.82
N ARG A 37 -14.86 9.51 5.10
CA ARG A 37 -14.56 9.06 6.46
C ARG A 37 -13.24 9.63 6.96
N GLY A 38 -13.15 9.84 8.28
CA GLY A 38 -11.97 10.32 8.97
C GLY A 38 -12.02 10.00 10.47
N GLY A 39 -11.07 10.56 11.21
CA GLY A 39 -10.99 10.49 12.67
C GLY A 39 -10.41 9.18 13.20
N ILE A 40 -10.03 9.20 14.48
CA ILE A 40 -9.40 8.07 15.16
C ILE A 40 -10.29 6.81 15.18
N GLY A 41 -11.62 6.98 15.21
CA GLY A 41 -12.58 5.88 15.14
C GLY A 41 -12.46 5.04 13.85
N SER A 42 -11.97 5.61 12.75
CA SER A 42 -11.74 4.87 11.51
C SER A 42 -10.62 3.82 11.64
N PHE A 43 -9.70 3.99 12.58
CA PHE A 43 -8.62 3.03 12.86
C PHE A 43 -9.07 1.90 13.78
N LEU A 44 -10.11 2.12 14.58
CA LEU A 44 -10.64 1.12 15.52
C LEU A 44 -11.65 0.17 14.86
N GLY A 45 -12.17 0.53 13.68
CA GLY A 45 -13.11 -0.32 12.93
C GLY A 45 -12.45 -1.44 12.13
N ALA A 46 -13.28 -2.23 11.45
CA ALA A 46 -12.88 -3.37 10.61
C ALA A 46 -11.78 -3.05 9.56
N GLY A 47 -11.77 -1.83 9.03
CA GLY A 47 -10.78 -1.38 8.04
C GLY A 47 -9.44 -0.90 8.61
N GLY A 48 -9.31 -0.80 9.94
CA GLY A 48 -8.17 -0.17 10.60
C GLY A 48 -6.82 -0.83 10.30
N GLY A 49 -6.77 -2.16 10.30
CA GLY A 49 -5.55 -2.90 9.99
C GLY A 49 -5.01 -2.66 8.58
N TYR A 50 -5.91 -2.44 7.60
CA TYR A 50 -5.48 -2.11 6.24
C TYR A 50 -4.77 -0.75 6.21
N LEU A 51 -5.28 0.24 6.97
CA LEU A 51 -4.66 1.56 7.10
C LEU A 51 -3.28 1.45 7.75
N ILE A 52 -3.17 0.72 8.86
CA ILE A 52 -1.89 0.51 9.56
C ILE A 52 -0.87 -0.23 8.67
N GLY A 53 -1.34 -1.08 7.76
CA GLY A 53 -0.49 -1.74 6.77
C GLY A 53 0.10 -0.81 5.70
N PHE A 54 -0.46 0.40 5.49
CA PHE A 54 -0.04 1.28 4.38
C PHE A 54 1.43 1.73 4.49
N PRO A 55 1.92 2.27 5.62
CA PRO A 55 3.30 2.69 5.73
C PRO A 55 4.29 1.54 5.55
N ILE A 56 3.96 0.36 6.08
CA ILE A 56 4.78 -0.85 6.01
C ILE A 56 4.87 -1.34 4.56
N ALA A 57 3.72 -1.41 3.88
CA ALA A 57 3.66 -1.77 2.46
C ALA A 57 4.43 -0.75 1.59
N ALA A 58 4.23 0.55 1.81
CA ALA A 58 4.92 1.60 1.06
C ALA A 58 6.45 1.54 1.27
N PHE A 59 6.90 1.29 2.50
CA PHE A 59 8.31 1.10 2.80
C PHE A 59 8.88 -0.11 2.05
N PHE A 60 8.22 -1.27 2.17
CA PHE A 60 8.67 -2.51 1.52
C PHE A 60 8.76 -2.34 -0.01
N ILE A 61 7.71 -1.81 -0.62
CA ILE A 61 7.64 -1.58 -2.07
C ILE A 61 8.77 -0.63 -2.49
N GLY A 62 8.91 0.49 -1.79
CA GLY A 62 9.96 1.46 -2.12
C GLY A 62 11.36 0.91 -1.91
N PHE A 63 11.57 0.06 -0.90
CA PHE A 63 12.86 -0.58 -0.65
C PHE A 63 13.23 -1.56 -1.76
N MET A 64 12.28 -2.42 -2.16
CA MET A 64 12.47 -3.33 -3.29
C MET A 64 12.68 -2.59 -4.61
N VAL A 65 11.93 -1.51 -4.85
CA VAL A 65 12.11 -0.68 -6.05
C VAL A 65 13.50 -0.04 -6.10
N GLN A 66 14.00 0.45 -4.97
CA GLN A 66 15.36 0.99 -4.86
C GLN A 66 16.41 -0.11 -5.08
N LEU A 67 16.21 -1.28 -4.50
CA LEU A 67 17.12 -2.42 -4.62
C LEU A 67 17.24 -2.90 -6.08
N PHE A 68 16.14 -2.92 -6.82
CA PHE A 68 16.10 -3.38 -8.21
C PHE A 68 16.12 -2.25 -9.24
N TRP A 69 16.43 -1.01 -8.85
CA TRP A 69 16.20 0.20 -9.66
C TRP A 69 16.70 0.10 -11.11
N LEU A 70 17.95 -0.34 -11.28
CA LEU A 70 18.60 -0.47 -12.59
C LEU A 70 17.94 -1.52 -13.48
N ARG A 71 17.41 -2.59 -12.89
CA ARG A 71 16.77 -3.71 -13.61
C ARG A 71 15.24 -3.65 -13.56
N LEU A 72 14.69 -2.58 -12.97
CA LEU A 72 13.26 -2.46 -12.71
C LEU A 72 12.49 -2.35 -14.01
N ASN A 73 11.72 -3.40 -14.32
CA ASN A 73 10.80 -3.48 -15.44
C ASN A 73 9.35 -3.68 -14.92
N PHE A 74 8.38 -3.66 -15.83
CA PHE A 74 6.97 -3.79 -15.49
C PHE A 74 6.64 -5.06 -14.71
N ILE A 75 7.19 -6.21 -15.12
CA ILE A 75 6.91 -7.51 -14.47
C ILE A 75 7.46 -7.52 -13.04
N THR A 76 8.72 -7.08 -12.85
CA THR A 76 9.32 -6.98 -11.52
C THR A 76 8.51 -6.06 -10.61
N LEU A 77 8.02 -4.93 -11.16
CA LEU A 77 7.24 -3.97 -10.38
C LEU A 77 5.85 -4.51 -10.02
N VAL A 78 5.20 -5.26 -10.92
CA VAL A 78 3.96 -5.99 -10.63
C VAL A 78 4.18 -6.95 -9.47
N ILE A 79 5.25 -7.78 -9.50
CA ILE A 79 5.54 -8.73 -8.42
C ILE A 79 5.75 -7.99 -7.09
N ILE A 80 6.53 -6.91 -7.07
CA ILE A 80 6.76 -6.10 -5.87
C ILE A 80 5.43 -5.54 -5.33
N ASN A 81 4.56 -5.02 -6.20
CA ASN A 81 3.28 -4.46 -5.82
C ASN A 81 2.26 -5.53 -5.38
N ILE A 82 2.32 -6.76 -5.91
CA ILE A 82 1.55 -7.91 -5.41
C ILE A 82 1.98 -8.20 -3.98
N ILE A 83 3.28 -8.36 -3.73
CA ILE A 83 3.77 -8.75 -2.40
C ILE A 83 3.48 -7.64 -1.38
N GLY A 84 3.83 -6.40 -1.70
CA GLY A 84 3.69 -5.29 -0.77
C GLY A 84 2.26 -4.72 -0.69
N GLY A 85 1.72 -4.32 -1.83
CA GLY A 85 0.45 -3.59 -1.86
C GLY A 85 -0.77 -4.47 -1.63
N PHE A 86 -0.70 -5.73 -2.06
CA PHE A 86 -1.76 -6.70 -1.86
C PHE A 86 -1.45 -7.60 -0.66
N GLY A 87 -0.32 -8.31 -0.65
CA GLY A 87 0.07 -9.24 0.42
C GLY A 87 0.20 -8.57 1.79
N ILE A 88 1.13 -7.62 1.96
CA ILE A 88 1.38 -6.99 3.27
C ILE A 88 0.12 -6.27 3.77
N VAL A 89 -0.53 -5.47 2.93
CA VAL A 89 -1.75 -4.74 3.33
C VAL A 89 -2.87 -5.70 3.75
N HIS A 90 -3.09 -6.80 3.02
CA HIS A 90 -4.09 -7.79 3.40
C HIS A 90 -3.73 -8.56 4.66
N LEU A 91 -2.44 -8.87 4.87
CA LEU A 91 -1.99 -9.54 6.08
C LEU A 91 -2.38 -8.73 7.32
N PHE A 92 -2.05 -7.43 7.36
CA PHE A 92 -2.43 -6.57 8.48
C PHE A 92 -3.94 -6.36 8.56
N GLY A 93 -4.60 -6.17 7.42
CA GLY A 93 -6.05 -5.98 7.35
C GLY A 93 -6.86 -7.15 7.87
N ILE A 94 -6.54 -8.38 7.43
CA ILE A 94 -7.27 -9.60 7.77
C ILE A 94 -7.04 -9.99 9.23
N LEU A 95 -5.80 -9.90 9.73
CA LEU A 95 -5.50 -10.17 11.13
C LEU A 95 -6.25 -9.21 12.06
N TRP A 96 -6.27 -7.92 11.72
CA TRP A 96 -7.02 -6.91 12.45
C TRP A 96 -8.53 -7.15 12.38
N LEU A 97 -9.04 -7.45 11.19
CA LEU A 97 -10.46 -7.72 10.96
C LEU A 97 -10.93 -8.86 11.86
N ALA A 98 -10.23 -10.01 11.81
CA ALA A 98 -10.55 -11.16 12.65
C ALA A 98 -10.52 -10.80 14.14
N TYR A 99 -9.53 -10.00 14.57
CA TYR A 99 -9.39 -9.59 15.96
C TYR A 99 -10.53 -8.66 16.45
N VAL A 100 -10.92 -7.67 15.64
CA VAL A 100 -11.92 -6.65 16.01
C VAL A 100 -13.34 -7.19 15.88
N THR A 101 -13.64 -7.97 14.84
CA THR A 101 -15.00 -8.50 14.62
C THR A 101 -15.23 -9.86 15.29
N LYS A 102 -14.20 -10.44 15.91
CA LYS A 102 -14.26 -11.73 16.61
C LYS A 102 -14.70 -12.92 15.74
N ILE A 103 -14.46 -12.82 14.43
CA ILE A 103 -14.67 -13.92 13.49
C ILE A 103 -13.41 -14.77 13.37
N SER A 104 -13.56 -16.01 12.88
CA SER A 104 -12.41 -16.87 12.60
C SER A 104 -11.53 -16.26 11.48
N LEU A 105 -10.23 -16.56 11.52
CA LEU A 105 -9.30 -16.12 10.48
C LEU A 105 -9.72 -16.60 9.10
N LEU A 106 -10.27 -17.82 9.01
CA LEU A 106 -10.79 -18.39 7.77
C LEU A 106 -11.99 -17.57 7.24
N ALA A 107 -12.92 -17.17 8.09
CA ALA A 107 -14.05 -16.32 7.69
C ALA A 107 -13.57 -14.93 7.20
N ALA A 108 -12.58 -14.34 7.88
CA ALA A 108 -11.97 -13.07 7.47
C ALA A 108 -11.25 -13.18 6.10
N LEU A 109 -10.55 -14.29 5.87
CA LEU A 109 -9.92 -14.60 4.57
C LEU A 109 -10.97 -14.74 3.47
N MET A 110 -12.02 -15.54 3.70
CA MET A 110 -13.09 -15.75 2.73
C MET A 110 -13.80 -14.45 2.38
N GLY A 111 -14.10 -13.61 3.37
CA GLY A 111 -14.69 -12.28 3.15
C GLY A 111 -13.77 -11.33 2.36
N SER A 112 -12.46 -11.56 2.42
CA SER A 112 -11.49 -10.74 1.69
C SER A 112 -11.30 -11.15 0.23
N LEU A 113 -11.79 -12.34 -0.18
CA LEU A 113 -11.65 -12.84 -1.55
C LEU A 113 -12.34 -11.93 -2.58
N GLY A 114 -13.39 -11.21 -2.18
CA GLY A 114 -14.08 -10.25 -3.06
C GLY A 114 -13.19 -9.08 -3.52
N PHE A 115 -12.13 -8.76 -2.77
CA PHE A 115 -11.23 -7.66 -3.10
C PHE A 115 -10.11 -8.05 -4.08
N LEU A 116 -9.83 -9.35 -4.26
CA LEU A 116 -8.67 -9.84 -5.02
C LEU A 116 -8.66 -9.30 -6.46
N ILE A 117 -9.81 -9.33 -7.15
CA ILE A 117 -9.93 -8.87 -8.55
C ILE A 117 -9.61 -7.38 -8.64
N GLY A 118 -10.19 -6.59 -7.75
CA GLY A 118 -9.95 -5.15 -7.70
C GLY A 118 -8.50 -4.82 -7.36
N ASP A 119 -7.88 -5.56 -6.46
CA ASP A 119 -6.49 -5.33 -6.08
C ASP A 119 -5.50 -5.76 -7.14
N PHE A 120 -5.77 -6.85 -7.86
CA PHE A 120 -4.97 -7.24 -9.01
C PHE A 120 -5.00 -6.15 -10.09
N LEU A 121 -6.17 -5.60 -10.39
CA LEU A 121 -6.30 -4.49 -11.33
C LEU A 121 -5.53 -3.25 -10.84
N LYS A 122 -5.64 -2.91 -9.55
CA LYS A 122 -4.88 -1.81 -8.94
C LYS A 122 -3.36 -2.01 -9.05
N VAL A 123 -2.87 -3.23 -8.91
CA VAL A 123 -1.45 -3.56 -9.06
C VAL A 123 -0.98 -3.28 -10.48
N LEU A 124 -1.74 -3.73 -11.49
CA LEU A 124 -1.38 -3.51 -12.90
C LEU A 124 -1.34 -2.02 -13.22
N ILE A 125 -2.38 -1.28 -12.83
CA ILE A 125 -2.46 0.17 -13.05
C ILE A 125 -1.32 0.89 -12.33
N ALA A 126 -1.08 0.58 -11.05
CA ALA A 126 -0.03 1.23 -10.28
C ALA A 126 1.37 0.96 -10.87
N SER A 127 1.62 -0.26 -11.32
CA SER A 127 2.90 -0.65 -11.93
C SER A 127 3.11 0.03 -13.29
N SER A 128 2.06 0.14 -14.11
CA SER A 128 2.12 0.88 -15.38
C SER A 128 2.46 2.35 -15.15
N ILE A 129 1.76 3.00 -14.22
CA ILE A 129 1.99 4.42 -13.88
C ILE A 129 3.42 4.62 -13.37
N ALA A 130 3.87 3.78 -12.44
CA ALA A 130 5.19 3.93 -11.82
C ALA A 130 6.34 3.68 -12.81
N ILE A 131 6.21 2.73 -13.76
CA ILE A 131 7.19 2.56 -14.84
C ILE A 131 7.25 3.77 -15.76
N THR A 132 6.09 4.35 -16.12
CA THR A 132 6.05 5.57 -16.92
C THR A 132 6.72 6.73 -16.21
N ILE A 133 6.44 6.92 -14.91
CA ILE A 133 7.08 7.97 -14.11
C ILE A 133 8.59 7.74 -14.00
N LYS A 134 9.05 6.51 -13.76
CA LYS A 134 10.48 6.19 -13.74
C LYS A 134 11.20 6.64 -15.02
N LYS A 135 10.57 6.47 -16.20
CA LYS A 135 11.15 6.81 -17.49
C LYS A 135 11.12 8.32 -17.77
N SER A 136 10.07 9.02 -17.34
CA SER A 136 9.87 10.43 -17.65
C SER A 136 10.47 11.39 -16.62
N VAL A 137 10.34 11.08 -15.33
CA VAL A 137 10.77 11.92 -14.19
C VAL A 137 11.24 11.01 -13.05
N PRO A 138 12.49 10.51 -13.07
CA PRO A 138 13.00 9.67 -12.00
C PRO A 138 13.16 10.49 -10.70
N LEU A 139 12.33 10.22 -9.70
CA LEU A 139 12.41 10.85 -8.37
C LEU A 139 13.26 10.05 -7.37
N ILE A 140 13.69 8.85 -7.77
CA ILE A 140 14.60 7.98 -7.02
C ILE A 140 15.95 8.04 -7.72
N HIS A 141 16.96 8.56 -7.03
CA HIS A 141 18.34 8.57 -7.50
C HIS A 141 19.08 7.36 -6.94
N SER A 142 19.82 6.65 -7.80
CA SER A 142 20.78 5.64 -7.34
C SER A 142 21.91 6.35 -6.60
N LYS A 143 22.44 5.75 -5.53
CA LYS A 143 23.62 6.28 -4.82
C LYS A 143 24.94 6.18 -5.63
N GLU A 144 24.86 5.69 -6.86
CA GLU A 144 26.01 5.54 -7.78
C GLU A 144 26.13 6.70 -8.80
N GLU A 145 25.37 7.79 -8.63
CA GLU A 145 25.60 9.08 -9.32
C GLU A 145 26.45 10.04 -8.46
#